data_AF-A0A2K3JK24-F1
#
_entry.id   AF-A0A2K3JK24-F1
#
_cell.length_a   1.000
_cell.length_b   1.000
_cell.length_c   1.000
_cell.angle_alpha   90.00
_cell.angle_beta   90.00
_cell.angle_gamma   90.00
#
_symmetry.space_group_name_H-M   'P 1'
#
loop_
_entity.id
_entity.type
_entity.pdbx_description
1 polymer ?
#
loop_
_entity_poly.entity_id
_entity_poly.type
_entity_poly.pdbx_seq_one_letter_code
_entity_poly.pdbx_strand_id
1 'polypeptide(L)'
;IDLCAYNKRDGSVIYGSNQEVLNKVRTFKDGKIKISKEGHLLHNEDGTAISGDIRNSWAGVTTLQTLFVLEHNAVCDALKKQHHDLEDEDLYRHARLVTSAVIAKIHTIDWTVELLKTDTLLAGMRANWYGLLGKKFKDTFGHVGNAILGGFVGMKKAENHGVPYSLTEEFATVYRMHPLLPDSLHLRDISASPGQNKSPPLIKEYEKKNTSLYIP
;
A
#
# COMPACT_ATOMS: atom_id res chain seq x y z
N ILE A 1 -21.39 -11.95 1.08
CA ILE A 1 -20.12 -11.20 1.04
C ILE A 1 -19.92 -10.65 2.44
N ASP A 2 -18.98 -11.21 3.20
CA ASP A 2 -18.72 -10.73 4.56
C ASP A 2 -17.92 -9.42 4.49
N LEU A 3 -18.64 -8.30 4.48
CA LEU A 3 -18.11 -6.95 4.30
C LEU A 3 -17.15 -6.53 5.43
N CYS A 4 -17.19 -7.19 6.59
CA CYS A 4 -16.33 -6.86 7.73
C CYS A 4 -14.83 -7.13 7.48
N ALA A 5 -14.48 -8.08 6.61
CA ALA A 5 -13.09 -8.39 6.28
C ALA A 5 -12.45 -7.36 5.33
N TYR A 6 -13.24 -6.67 4.51
CA TYR A 6 -12.74 -5.73 3.49
C TYR A 6 -12.47 -4.31 4.00
N ASN A 7 -12.94 -3.97 5.19
CA ASN A 7 -12.99 -2.57 5.62
C ASN A 7 -11.72 -2.09 6.30
N LYS A 8 -10.85 -2.99 6.79
CA LYS A 8 -9.63 -2.60 7.52
C LYS A 8 -8.48 -2.30 6.56
N ARG A 9 -7.66 -1.29 6.88
CA ARG A 9 -6.38 -1.05 6.19
C ARG A 9 -5.33 -2.07 6.65
N ASP A 10 -5.44 -3.28 6.12
CA ASP A 10 -4.70 -4.46 6.58
C ASP A 10 -3.76 -5.06 5.51
N GLY A 11 -3.67 -4.42 4.35
CA GLY A 11 -2.86 -4.85 3.22
C GLY A 11 -3.48 -6.00 2.41
N SER A 12 -4.78 -6.27 2.55
CA SER A 12 -5.49 -7.33 1.80
C SER A 12 -5.30 -7.29 0.28
N VAL A 13 -4.98 -6.13 -0.32
CA VAL A 13 -4.61 -6.03 -1.74
C VAL A 13 -3.38 -6.89 -2.12
N ILE A 14 -2.49 -7.19 -1.18
CA ILE A 14 -1.34 -8.09 -1.36
C ILE A 14 -1.51 -9.44 -0.62
N TYR A 15 -2.24 -9.47 0.50
CA TYR A 15 -2.36 -10.68 1.34
C TYR A 15 -3.64 -11.50 1.10
N GLY A 16 -4.63 -10.92 0.42
CA GLY A 16 -5.97 -11.50 0.27
C GLY A 16 -6.90 -11.23 1.45
N SER A 17 -8.19 -11.34 1.20
CA SER A 17 -9.25 -11.11 2.20
C SER A 17 -9.76 -12.38 2.87
N ASN A 18 -9.17 -13.55 2.57
CA ASN A 18 -9.49 -14.81 3.21
C ASN A 18 -8.27 -15.75 3.23
N GLN A 19 -8.35 -16.83 4.02
CA GLN A 19 -7.24 -17.76 4.19
C GLN A 19 -6.86 -18.50 2.90
N GLU A 20 -7.83 -18.80 2.04
CA GLU A 20 -7.59 -19.49 0.77
C GLU A 20 -6.68 -18.68 -0.15
N VAL A 21 -6.98 -17.38 -0.31
CA VAL A 21 -6.16 -16.46 -1.11
C VAL A 21 -4.80 -16.24 -0.45
N LEU A 22 -4.78 -16.07 0.88
CA LEU A 22 -3.53 -15.91 1.62
C LEU A 22 -2.58 -17.08 1.38
N ASN A 23 -3.08 -18.31 1.42
CA ASN A 23 -2.28 -19.50 1.17
C ASN A 23 -1.71 -19.54 -0.26
N LYS A 24 -2.41 -18.95 -1.24
CA LYS A 24 -1.94 -18.87 -2.62
C LYS A 24 -0.75 -17.92 -2.77
N VAL A 25 -0.70 -16.83 -2.00
CA VAL A 25 0.37 -15.82 -2.09
C VAL A 25 1.58 -16.12 -1.19
N ARG A 26 1.41 -16.91 -0.12
CA ARG A 26 2.48 -17.22 0.85
C ARG A 26 3.48 -18.24 0.30
N THR A 27 4.76 -18.05 0.61
CA THR A 27 5.82 -19.05 0.35
C THR A 27 5.90 -20.11 1.45
N PHE A 28 5.36 -19.81 2.65
CA PHE A 28 5.54 -20.59 3.87
C PHE A 28 7.01 -20.79 4.27
N LYS A 29 7.86 -19.83 3.90
CA LYS A 29 9.26 -19.78 4.26
C LYS A 29 9.64 -18.35 4.64
N ASP A 30 10.27 -18.21 5.81
CA ASP A 30 10.79 -16.94 6.34
C ASP A 30 9.76 -15.79 6.32
N GLY A 31 8.47 -16.09 6.44
CA GLY A 31 7.38 -15.11 6.41
C GLY A 31 6.98 -14.63 5.02
N LYS A 32 7.70 -15.01 3.97
CA LYS A 32 7.69 -14.31 2.68
C LYS A 32 6.47 -14.56 1.80
N ILE A 33 6.21 -13.59 0.93
CA ILE A 33 5.22 -13.61 -0.14
C ILE A 33 5.90 -13.95 -1.47
N LYS A 34 5.22 -14.74 -2.31
CA LYS A 34 5.72 -15.24 -3.59
C LYS A 34 6.03 -14.08 -4.54
N ILE A 35 7.21 -14.15 -5.16
CA ILE A 35 7.69 -13.22 -6.19
C ILE A 35 8.64 -13.97 -7.13
N SER A 36 8.74 -13.54 -8.38
CA SER A 36 9.69 -14.10 -9.34
C SER A 36 11.13 -13.78 -8.97
N LYS A 37 12.10 -14.50 -9.56
CA LYS A 37 13.54 -14.24 -9.31
C LYS A 37 13.96 -12.86 -9.82
N GLU A 38 13.25 -12.36 -10.84
CA GLU A 38 13.45 -11.06 -11.49
C GLU A 38 12.77 -9.93 -10.71
N GLY A 39 12.03 -10.23 -9.64
CA GLY A 39 11.36 -9.23 -8.80
C GLY A 39 10.00 -8.77 -9.34
N HIS A 40 9.31 -9.62 -10.10
CA HIS A 40 7.95 -9.35 -10.58
C HIS A 40 6.94 -10.29 -9.92
N LEU A 41 5.66 -9.89 -9.86
CA LEU A 41 4.61 -10.82 -9.44
C LEU A 41 4.57 -12.04 -10.36
N LEU A 42 4.31 -13.20 -9.75
CA LEU A 42 4.03 -14.42 -10.50
C LEU A 42 2.69 -14.29 -11.22
N HIS A 43 2.51 -15.04 -12.30
CA HIS A 43 1.28 -15.07 -13.07
C HIS A 43 0.76 -16.52 -13.17
N ASN A 44 -0.56 -16.67 -13.20
CA ASN A 44 -1.22 -17.93 -13.53
C ASN A 44 -1.09 -18.21 -15.05
N GLU A 45 -1.49 -19.42 -15.47
CA GLU A 45 -1.46 -19.84 -16.88
C GLU A 45 -2.33 -18.95 -17.79
N ASP A 46 -3.39 -18.36 -17.25
CA ASP A 46 -4.29 -17.43 -17.94
C ASP A 46 -3.73 -15.99 -18.02
N GLY A 47 -2.52 -15.74 -17.50
CA GLY A 47 -1.86 -14.44 -17.49
C GLY A 47 -2.32 -13.51 -16.37
N THR A 48 -3.17 -13.95 -15.44
CA THR A 48 -3.56 -13.15 -14.27
C THR A 48 -2.45 -13.12 -13.22
N ALA A 49 -2.21 -11.95 -12.62
CA ALA A 49 -1.19 -11.81 -11.57
C ALA A 49 -1.60 -12.53 -10.28
N ILE A 50 -0.64 -13.14 -9.59
CA ILE A 50 -0.84 -13.78 -8.29
C ILE A 50 -0.60 -12.75 -7.19
N SER A 51 -1.67 -12.19 -6.65
CA SER A 51 -1.65 -11.26 -5.52
C SER A 51 -2.91 -11.39 -4.66
N GLY A 52 -3.10 -10.50 -3.68
CA GLY A 52 -4.22 -10.54 -2.75
C GLY A 52 -5.57 -10.20 -3.37
N ASP A 53 -5.63 -9.13 -4.15
CA ASP A 53 -6.81 -8.76 -4.95
C ASP A 53 -6.37 -8.21 -6.31
N ILE A 54 -6.85 -8.82 -7.40
CA ILE A 54 -6.49 -8.46 -8.78
C ILE A 54 -7.72 -8.10 -9.64
N ARG A 55 -8.90 -8.00 -9.03
CA ARG A 55 -10.15 -7.77 -9.79
C ARG A 55 -10.14 -6.38 -10.43
N ASN A 56 -10.43 -6.31 -11.72
CA ASN A 56 -10.45 -5.06 -12.51
C ASN A 56 -9.13 -4.25 -12.39
N SER A 57 -8.00 -4.95 -12.32
CA SER A 57 -6.68 -4.34 -12.14
C SER A 57 -6.04 -3.92 -13.48
N TRP A 58 -4.94 -3.19 -13.39
CA TRP A 58 -4.13 -2.79 -14.53
C TRP A 58 -2.65 -2.72 -14.13
N ALA A 59 -1.75 -2.64 -15.11
CA ALA A 59 -0.30 -2.74 -14.90
C ALA A 59 0.26 -1.79 -13.81
N GLY A 60 -0.31 -0.59 -13.65
CA GLY A 60 0.09 0.35 -12.60
C GLY A 60 -0.17 -0.17 -11.18
N VAL A 61 -1.31 -0.82 -10.94
CA VAL A 61 -1.64 -1.44 -9.64
C VAL A 61 -0.72 -2.64 -9.38
N THR A 62 -0.52 -3.50 -10.38
CA THR A 62 0.39 -4.66 -10.29
C THR A 62 1.82 -4.24 -9.96
N THR A 63 2.27 -3.10 -10.50
CA THR A 63 3.58 -2.52 -10.16
C THR A 63 3.67 -2.17 -8.68
N LEU A 64 2.65 -1.52 -8.12
CA LEU A 64 2.60 -1.18 -6.69
C LEU A 64 2.47 -2.43 -5.80
N GLN A 65 1.68 -3.43 -6.22
CA GLN A 65 1.58 -4.71 -5.51
C GLN A 65 2.94 -5.40 -5.46
N THR A 66 3.68 -5.42 -6.58
CA THR A 66 5.05 -5.95 -6.65
C THR A 66 5.96 -5.22 -5.66
N LEU A 67 5.92 -3.88 -5.66
CA LEU A 67 6.73 -3.05 -4.76
C LEU A 67 6.47 -3.36 -3.28
N PHE A 68 5.20 -3.46 -2.87
CA PHE A 68 4.88 -3.76 -1.46
C PHE A 68 5.11 -5.22 -1.07
N VAL A 69 5.11 -6.16 -2.03
CA VAL A 69 5.59 -7.54 -1.79
C VAL A 69 7.10 -7.54 -1.54
N LEU A 70 7.88 -6.78 -2.32
CA LEU A 70 9.31 -6.61 -2.08
C LEU A 70 9.58 -5.96 -0.71
N GLU A 71 8.85 -4.91 -0.36
CA GLU A 71 8.94 -4.27 0.97
C GLU A 71 8.63 -5.27 2.10
N HIS A 72 7.55 -6.05 1.98
CA HIS A 72 7.22 -7.07 2.97
C HIS A 72 8.34 -8.10 3.14
N ASN A 73 8.89 -8.60 2.04
CA ASN A 73 9.98 -9.58 2.08
C ASN A 73 11.25 -8.97 2.67
N ALA A 74 11.55 -7.70 2.40
CA ALA A 74 12.66 -6.98 3.01
C ALA A 74 12.49 -6.80 4.53
N VAL A 75 11.24 -6.56 4.99
CA VAL A 75 10.92 -6.52 6.42
C VAL A 75 11.11 -7.90 7.07
N CYS A 76 10.65 -8.98 6.43
CA CYS A 76 10.92 -10.34 6.90
C CYS A 76 12.42 -10.62 7.07
N ASP A 77 13.23 -10.23 6.07
CA ASP A 77 14.69 -10.38 6.12
C ASP A 77 15.32 -9.57 7.27
N ALA A 78 14.86 -8.34 7.48
CA ALA A 78 15.33 -7.50 8.59
C ALA A 78 14.96 -8.11 9.96
N LEU A 79 13.73 -8.62 10.11
CA LEU A 79 13.26 -9.24 11.35
C LEU A 79 14.00 -10.54 11.64
N LYS A 80 14.15 -11.43 10.65
CA LYS A 80 14.86 -12.71 10.81
C LYS A 80 16.35 -12.52 11.13
N LYS A 81 16.96 -11.42 10.68
CA LYS A 81 18.35 -11.06 11.03
C LYS A 81 18.49 -10.62 12.50
N GLN A 82 17.47 -9.99 13.07
CA GLN A 82 17.51 -9.53 14.47
C GLN A 82 16.98 -10.57 15.45
N HIS A 83 16.05 -11.42 15.00
CA HIS A 83 15.35 -12.42 15.80
C HIS A 83 15.37 -13.77 15.05
N HIS A 84 16.45 -14.52 15.25
CA HIS A 84 16.68 -15.78 14.52
C HIS A 84 15.69 -16.89 14.90
N ASP A 85 15.08 -16.78 16.08
CA ASP A 85 14.10 -17.70 16.67
C ASP A 85 12.69 -17.55 16.09
N LEU A 86 12.38 -16.47 15.36
CA LEU A 86 11.06 -16.31 14.76
C LEU A 86 10.85 -17.28 13.59
N GLU A 87 9.76 -18.03 13.66
CA GLU A 87 9.33 -18.95 12.61
C GLU A 87 8.56 -18.22 11.50
N ASP A 88 8.25 -18.92 10.40
CA ASP A 88 7.62 -18.33 9.21
C ASP A 88 6.32 -17.56 9.53
N GLU A 89 5.44 -18.12 10.36
CA GLU A 89 4.18 -17.48 10.70
C GLU A 89 4.37 -16.22 11.56
N ASP A 90 5.34 -16.22 12.47
CA ASP A 90 5.65 -15.06 13.30
C ASP A 90 6.22 -13.92 12.43
N LEU A 91 7.18 -14.23 11.57
CA LEU A 91 7.76 -13.27 10.63
C LEU A 91 6.68 -12.65 9.74
N TYR A 92 5.81 -13.49 9.17
CA TYR A 92 4.71 -13.03 8.33
C TYR A 92 3.77 -12.07 9.06
N ARG A 93 3.33 -12.41 10.27
CA ARG A 93 2.41 -11.56 11.05
C ARG A 93 3.02 -10.20 11.35
N HIS A 94 4.28 -10.18 11.79
CA HIS A 94 4.99 -8.93 12.07
C HIS A 94 5.22 -8.11 10.79
N ALA A 95 5.67 -8.74 9.72
CA ALA A 95 5.91 -8.06 8.45
C ALA A 95 4.62 -7.54 7.80
N ARG A 96 3.48 -8.24 7.95
CA ARG A 96 2.16 -7.75 7.54
C ARG A 96 1.76 -6.51 8.33
N LEU A 97 1.93 -6.51 9.65
CA LEU A 97 1.63 -5.33 10.48
C LEU A 97 2.47 -4.12 10.06
N VAL A 98 3.78 -4.30 9.87
CA VAL A 98 4.69 -3.23 9.46
C VAL A 98 4.32 -2.71 8.07
N THR A 99 4.18 -3.60 7.09
CA THR A 99 3.90 -3.20 5.69
C THR A 99 2.56 -2.49 5.56
N SER A 100 1.51 -2.99 6.22
CA SER A 100 0.19 -2.35 6.21
C SER A 100 0.21 -0.98 6.89
N ALA A 101 0.99 -0.82 7.96
CA ALA A 101 1.21 0.49 8.59
C ALA A 101 2.01 1.45 7.69
N VAL A 102 3.00 0.95 6.93
CA VAL A 102 3.75 1.73 5.94
C VAL A 102 2.83 2.24 4.83
N ILE A 103 1.99 1.37 4.26
CA ILE A 103 0.98 1.75 3.25
C ILE A 103 0.07 2.85 3.80
N ALA A 104 -0.48 2.65 5.01
CA ALA A 104 -1.36 3.64 5.64
C ALA A 104 -0.65 4.99 5.89
N LYS A 105 0.64 4.95 6.25
CA LYS A 105 1.46 6.15 6.45
C LYS A 105 1.66 6.92 5.16
N ILE A 106 2.16 6.25 4.12
CA ILE A 106 2.38 6.85 2.79
C ILE A 106 1.06 7.46 2.28
N HIS A 107 -0.04 6.72 2.37
CA HIS A 107 -1.34 7.24 1.94
C HIS A 107 -1.72 8.52 2.69
N THR A 108 -1.54 8.56 4.01
CA THR A 108 -1.98 9.67 4.87
C THR A 108 -1.12 10.93 4.71
N ILE A 109 0.21 10.81 4.81
CA ILE A 109 1.10 11.98 4.93
C ILE A 109 1.85 12.34 3.65
N ASP A 110 1.66 11.57 2.58
CA ASP A 110 2.29 11.80 1.27
C ASP A 110 1.21 11.90 0.20
N TRP A 111 0.51 10.81 -0.12
CA TRP A 111 -0.49 10.79 -1.21
C TRP A 111 -1.64 11.79 -0.99
N THR A 112 -2.28 11.82 0.18
CA THR A 112 -3.38 12.76 0.44
C THR A 112 -2.90 14.22 0.46
N VAL A 113 -1.66 14.47 0.86
CA VAL A 113 -1.07 15.82 0.87
C VAL A 113 -0.87 16.32 -0.56
N GLU A 114 -0.43 15.45 -1.46
CA GLU A 114 -0.30 15.78 -2.88
C GLU A 114 -1.65 15.93 -3.58
N LEU A 115 -2.64 15.11 -3.21
CA LEU A 115 -4.01 15.25 -3.70
C LEU A 115 -4.65 16.58 -3.26
N LEU A 116 -4.42 16.99 -2.01
CA LEU A 116 -5.01 18.17 -1.39
C LEU A 116 -3.95 19.25 -1.14
N LYS A 117 -3.35 19.74 -2.23
CA LYS A 117 -2.12 20.57 -2.24
C LYS A 117 -2.30 21.99 -1.64
N THR A 118 -2.54 22.07 -0.34
CA THR A 118 -2.67 23.31 0.44
C THR A 118 -1.93 23.20 1.77
N ASP A 119 -1.45 24.32 2.30
CA ASP A 119 -0.72 24.35 3.59
C ASP A 119 -1.58 23.82 4.75
N THR A 120 -2.88 24.12 4.73
CA THR A 120 -3.83 23.64 5.74
C THR A 120 -3.94 22.12 5.75
N LEU A 121 -4.09 21.49 4.57
CA LEU A 121 -4.23 20.03 4.51
C LEU A 121 -2.89 19.33 4.70
N LEU A 122 -1.77 19.95 4.31
CA LEU A 122 -0.43 19.49 4.69
C LEU A 122 -0.32 19.41 6.22
N ALA A 123 -0.68 20.47 6.94
CA ALA A 123 -0.66 20.47 8.41
C ALA A 123 -1.67 19.47 9.00
N GLY A 124 -2.90 19.45 8.48
CA GLY A 124 -3.99 18.58 8.98
C GLY A 124 -3.68 17.10 8.83
N MET A 125 -3.23 16.64 7.66
CA MET A 125 -2.91 15.24 7.43
C MET A 125 -1.69 14.78 8.24
N ARG A 126 -0.70 15.65 8.43
CA ARG A 126 0.43 15.37 9.31
C ARG A 126 0.03 15.34 10.78
N ALA A 127 -0.92 16.18 11.20
CA ALA A 127 -1.48 16.14 12.54
C ALA A 127 -2.30 14.87 12.80
N ASN A 128 -3.04 14.35 11.81
CA ASN A 128 -3.72 13.05 11.95
C ASN A 128 -2.73 11.93 12.30
N TRP A 129 -1.53 11.94 11.69
CA TRP A 129 -0.50 10.93 11.95
C TRP A 129 0.36 11.20 13.18
N TYR A 130 0.91 12.42 13.31
CA TYR A 130 1.90 12.78 14.32
C TYR A 130 1.36 13.65 15.46
N GLY A 131 0.13 14.15 15.34
CA GLY A 131 -0.42 15.19 16.21
C GLY A 131 0.14 16.57 15.93
N LEU A 132 -0.47 17.59 16.52
CA LEU A 132 0.00 18.98 16.41
C LEU A 132 1.38 19.20 17.05
N LEU A 133 1.78 18.35 18.00
CA LEU A 133 3.12 18.38 18.59
C LEU A 133 4.20 17.95 17.57
N GLY A 134 3.80 17.28 16.49
CA GLY A 134 4.64 16.98 15.35
C GLY A 134 5.56 15.78 15.52
N LYS A 135 6.20 15.40 14.41
CA LYS A 135 7.01 14.18 14.28
C LYS A 135 8.16 14.11 15.30
N LYS A 136 8.97 15.17 15.40
CA LYS A 136 10.16 15.19 16.27
C LYS A 136 9.79 14.94 17.73
N PHE A 137 8.70 15.56 18.20
CA PHE A 137 8.21 15.35 19.55
C PHE A 137 7.72 13.92 19.74
N LYS A 138 6.83 13.44 18.85
CA LYS A 138 6.23 12.11 18.96
C LYS A 138 7.25 10.97 18.85
N ASP A 139 8.25 11.10 17.99
CA ASP A 139 9.32 10.10 17.85
C ASP A 139 10.24 10.06 19.09
N THR A 140 10.36 11.18 19.83
CA THR A 140 11.23 11.28 21.02
C THR A 140 10.52 10.88 22.31
N PHE A 141 9.27 11.33 22.48
CA PHE A 141 8.53 11.21 23.75
C PHE A 141 7.32 10.28 23.65
N GLY A 142 7.05 9.71 22.48
CA GLY A 142 5.87 8.89 22.23
C GLY A 142 4.59 9.70 22.07
N HIS A 143 3.45 9.00 22.12
CA HIS A 143 2.12 9.63 22.05
C HIS A 143 1.78 10.31 23.38
N VAL A 144 1.33 11.58 23.30
CA VAL A 144 0.95 12.38 24.47
C VAL A 144 -0.43 13.02 24.25
N GLY A 145 -1.27 12.95 25.29
CA GLY A 145 -2.56 13.61 25.32
C GLY A 145 -3.63 12.89 24.49
N ASN A 146 -4.40 13.66 23.73
CA ASN A 146 -5.50 13.18 22.90
C ASN A 146 -5.09 13.10 21.42
N ALA A 147 -6.04 12.74 20.55
CA ALA A 147 -5.80 12.63 19.11
C ALA A 147 -5.36 13.95 18.45
N ILE A 148 -5.70 15.11 19.02
CA ILE A 148 -5.31 16.42 18.48
C ILE A 148 -3.82 16.66 18.74
N LEU A 149 -3.35 16.43 19.96
CA LEU A 149 -1.96 16.70 20.35
C LEU A 149 -1.00 15.62 19.85
N GLY A 150 -1.35 14.35 20.01
CA GLY A 150 -0.49 13.20 19.69
C GLY A 150 -0.83 12.47 18.39
N GLY A 151 -1.91 12.84 17.71
CA GLY A 151 -2.41 12.17 16.49
C GLY A 151 -3.27 10.95 16.80
N PHE A 152 -3.94 10.40 15.79
CA PHE A 152 -4.76 9.19 15.94
C PHE A 152 -3.90 7.93 16.11
N VAL A 153 -2.74 7.87 15.46
CA VAL A 153 -1.83 6.72 15.53
C VAL A 153 -1.19 6.65 16.92
N GLY A 154 -1.24 5.51 17.60
CA GLY A 154 -0.65 5.35 18.94
C GLY A 154 -1.55 5.76 20.11
N MET A 155 -2.83 6.05 19.85
CA MET A 155 -3.85 6.18 20.90
C MET A 155 -3.96 4.90 21.72
N LYS A 156 -4.19 5.03 23.04
CA LYS A 156 -4.26 3.89 23.98
C LYS A 156 -5.39 2.91 23.69
N LYS A 157 -6.48 3.38 23.10
CA LYS A 157 -7.64 2.58 22.71
C LYS A 157 -8.08 3.01 21.33
N ALA A 158 -8.60 2.05 20.56
CA ALA A 158 -9.34 2.35 19.35
C ALA A 158 -10.63 3.10 19.72
N GLU A 159 -11.01 4.08 18.90
CA GLU A 159 -12.23 4.87 19.05
C GLU A 159 -13.10 4.65 17.81
N ASN A 160 -14.37 4.33 18.03
CA ASN A 160 -15.35 4.06 16.97
C ASN A 160 -16.62 4.91 17.11
N HIS A 161 -16.62 5.83 18.08
CA HIS A 161 -17.72 6.75 18.37
C HIS A 161 -19.06 6.03 18.63
N GLY A 162 -19.02 4.83 19.20
CA GLY A 162 -20.20 4.03 19.54
C GLY A 162 -20.81 3.25 18.37
N VAL A 163 -20.22 3.30 17.17
CA VAL A 163 -20.72 2.59 15.97
C VAL A 163 -19.68 1.56 15.51
N PRO A 164 -20.08 0.30 15.22
CA PRO A 164 -19.17 -0.70 14.66
C PRO A 164 -18.49 -0.19 13.38
N TYR A 165 -17.18 -0.39 13.28
CA TYR A 165 -16.41 0.11 12.14
C TYR A 165 -16.82 -0.58 10.84
N SER A 166 -17.16 0.24 9.83
CA SER A 166 -17.37 -0.17 8.45
C SER A 166 -16.95 0.95 7.49
N LEU A 167 -16.63 0.59 6.24
CA LEU A 167 -16.67 1.55 5.15
C LEU A 167 -18.12 1.63 4.65
N THR A 168 -18.58 2.82 4.32
CA THR A 168 -19.99 3.07 3.97
C THR A 168 -20.20 3.16 2.45
N GLU A 169 -21.46 3.09 2.02
CA GLU A 169 -21.83 3.24 0.61
C GLU A 169 -21.46 4.62 0.06
N GLU A 170 -21.55 5.66 0.89
CA GLU A 170 -21.14 7.01 0.53
C GLU A 170 -19.62 7.08 0.30
N PHE A 171 -18.83 6.38 1.12
CA PHE A 171 -17.39 6.27 0.91
C PHE A 171 -17.06 5.64 -0.44
N ALA A 172 -17.73 4.53 -0.79
CA ALA A 172 -17.55 3.89 -2.10
C ALA A 172 -17.94 4.82 -3.26
N THR A 173 -18.96 5.67 -3.07
CA THR A 173 -19.43 6.60 -4.08
C THR A 173 -18.45 7.73 -4.34
N VAL A 174 -17.88 8.36 -3.30
CA VAL A 174 -16.95 9.49 -3.47
C VAL A 174 -15.56 9.07 -3.96
N TYR A 175 -15.21 7.79 -3.84
CA TYR A 175 -13.95 7.23 -4.37
C TYR A 175 -14.03 6.77 -5.84
N ARG A 176 -15.12 7.07 -6.56
CA ARG A 176 -15.26 6.79 -8.00
C ARG A 176 -14.43 7.75 -8.87
N MET A 177 -13.11 7.70 -8.71
CA MET A 177 -12.15 8.59 -9.37
C MET A 177 -11.57 8.00 -10.68
N HIS A 178 -12.37 7.25 -11.45
CA HIS A 178 -11.96 6.69 -12.75
C HIS A 178 -11.39 7.71 -13.76
N PRO A 179 -11.81 9.00 -13.76
CA PRO A 179 -11.20 10.01 -14.63
C PRO A 179 -9.72 10.29 -14.39
N LEU A 180 -9.11 9.78 -13.30
CA LEU A 180 -7.67 9.89 -13.06
C LEU A 180 -6.82 9.06 -14.04
N LEU A 181 -7.41 8.06 -14.70
CA LEU A 181 -6.69 7.22 -15.66
C LEU A 181 -6.50 7.98 -16.99
N PRO A 182 -5.24 8.16 -17.46
CA PRO A 182 -4.97 8.84 -18.72
C PRO A 182 -5.44 8.01 -19.92
N ASP A 183 -5.58 8.66 -21.08
CA ASP A 183 -5.94 8.02 -22.35
C ASP A 183 -4.76 7.28 -23.00
N SER A 184 -3.53 7.66 -22.65
CA SER A 184 -2.32 7.00 -23.14
C SER A 184 -1.24 6.93 -22.06
N LEU A 185 -0.36 5.93 -22.19
CA LEU A 185 0.81 5.73 -21.36
C LEU A 185 2.08 6.02 -22.17
N HIS A 186 2.91 6.93 -21.66
CA HIS A 186 4.18 7.32 -22.28
C HIS A 186 5.34 6.51 -21.70
N LEU A 187 5.89 5.57 -22.47
CA LEU A 187 7.11 4.85 -22.11
C LEU A 187 8.34 5.70 -22.43
N ARG A 188 9.23 5.85 -21.45
CA ARG A 188 10.44 6.67 -21.54
C ARG A 188 11.69 5.81 -21.36
N ASP A 189 12.78 6.22 -22.00
CA ASP A 189 14.07 5.54 -21.92
C ASP A 189 14.80 5.90 -20.64
N ILE A 190 14.93 4.93 -19.74
CA ILE A 190 15.65 5.10 -18.47
C ILE A 190 17.17 4.92 -18.61
N SER A 191 17.65 4.42 -19.75
CA SER A 191 19.09 4.22 -20.03
C SER A 191 19.74 5.42 -20.69
N ALA A 192 18.94 6.27 -21.36
CA ALA A 192 19.42 7.50 -21.97
C ALA A 192 19.76 8.58 -20.92
N SER A 193 20.68 9.49 -21.28
CA SER A 193 20.98 10.65 -20.45
C SER A 193 19.73 11.51 -20.26
N PRO A 194 19.32 11.83 -19.01
CA PRO A 194 18.14 12.64 -18.76
C PRO A 194 18.28 14.06 -19.33
N GLY A 195 17.18 14.60 -19.84
CA GLY A 195 17.09 15.99 -20.26
C GLY A 195 16.91 16.96 -19.08
N GLN A 196 16.41 18.16 -19.38
CA GLN A 196 16.12 19.18 -18.36
C GLN A 196 15.15 18.64 -17.30
N ASN A 197 15.37 19.04 -16.04
CA ASN A 197 14.62 18.58 -14.87
C ASN A 197 14.59 17.05 -14.70
N LYS A 198 15.64 16.34 -15.14
CA LYS A 198 15.77 14.87 -15.06
C LYS A 198 14.73 14.11 -15.89
N SER A 199 14.17 14.73 -16.94
CA SER A 199 13.15 14.09 -17.78
C SER A 199 13.78 13.09 -18.76
N PRO A 200 13.46 11.78 -18.70
CA PRO A 200 13.97 10.83 -19.68
C PRO A 200 13.23 10.96 -21.02
N PRO A 201 13.88 10.70 -22.16
CA PRO A 201 13.28 10.87 -23.48
C PRO A 201 12.16 9.86 -23.73
N LEU A 202 11.16 10.24 -24.53
CA LEU A 202 10.03 9.39 -24.91
C LEU A 202 10.48 8.32 -25.91
N ILE A 203 10.17 7.05 -25.64
CA ILE A 203 10.36 5.94 -26.58
C ILE A 203 9.07 5.71 -27.37
N LYS A 204 7.95 5.52 -26.65
CA LYS A 204 6.71 5.04 -27.24
C LYS A 204 5.49 5.46 -26.44
N GLU A 205 4.39 5.65 -27.13
CA GLU A 205 3.08 5.92 -26.55
C GLU A 205 2.15 4.71 -26.76
N TYR A 206 1.43 4.33 -25.71
CA TYR A 206 0.42 3.26 -25.75
C TYR A 206 -0.95 3.84 -25.45
N GLU A 207 -1.87 3.78 -26.40
CA GLU A 207 -3.25 4.18 -26.17
C GLU A 207 -3.99 3.15 -25.29
N LYS A 208 -4.89 3.64 -24.44
CA LYS A 208 -5.75 2.87 -23.53
C LYS A 208 -6.66 1.86 -24.24
N LYS A 209 -6.93 2.05 -25.54
CA LYS A 209 -7.67 1.09 -26.37
C LYS A 209 -6.91 -0.23 -26.59
N ASN A 210 -5.60 -0.25 -26.33
CA ASN A 210 -4.82 -1.49 -26.37
C ASN A 210 -5.10 -2.31 -25.10
N THR A 211 -5.80 -3.42 -25.27
CA THR A 211 -6.21 -4.37 -24.22
C THR A 211 -5.05 -4.97 -23.42
N SER A 212 -3.80 -4.81 -23.84
CA SER A 212 -2.61 -5.35 -23.17
C SER A 212 -2.26 -4.71 -21.82
N LEU A 213 -2.89 -3.58 -21.46
CA LEU A 213 -2.65 -2.89 -20.18
C LEU A 213 -3.61 -3.31 -19.06
N TYR A 214 -4.69 -3.99 -19.43
CA TYR A 214 -5.71 -4.48 -18.51
C TYR A 214 -5.48 -5.96 -18.24
N ILE A 215 -5.48 -6.33 -16.97
CA ILE A 215 -5.52 -7.73 -16.57
C ILE A 215 -6.99 -8.13 -16.57
N PRO A 216 -7.41 -9.15 -17.34
CA PRO A 216 -8.80 -9.59 -17.40
C PRO A 216 -9.35 -10.02 -16.03
#